data_AF-A0A6M4AWR5-F1
#
_entry.id   AF-A0A6M4AWR5-F1
#
_cell.length_a   1.000
_cell.length_b   1.000
_cell.length_c   1.000
_cell.angle_alpha   90.00
_cell.angle_beta   90.00
_cell.angle_gamma   90.00
#
_symmetry.space_group_name_H-M   'P 1'
#
loop_
_entity.id
_entity.type
_entity.pdbx_description
1 polymer ?
#
loop_
_entity_poly.entity_id
_entity_poly.type
_entity_poly.pdbx_seq_one_letter_code
_entity_poly.pdbx_strand_id
1 'polypeptide(L)'
;MIYPATVEGRPRSQWRLTLVALLLALILGAVGGGWMVLYYNEQTVRQSGGTAPAALLPAGDKVPLARPVATAPQPLVPQPVTNTDASSMTARIAQIEERLARLSMTAESASGNAAKAEAILVAFAARRALDRGLPLGPMEAQLRIRFGESQPNAVQSILSASARPVTQEDLLRRLDAMRPVAMADSNAGWLTRMGNSLSGLIVIRPADAPSAAPVRRFERAQRAIAGGRVDEAIGEVMALPGADNALIRQWLDDARRYNDARRALDLIETAAIIEPGENREAGKAQTPALLTGQR
;
A
#
# COMPACT_ATOMS: atom_id res chain seq x y z
N MET A 1 17.38 -76.03 -38.11
CA MET A 1 17.40 -75.52 -36.73
C MET A 1 17.33 -74.00 -36.80
N ILE A 2 16.21 -73.43 -36.36
CA ILE A 2 15.93 -71.98 -36.38
C ILE A 2 15.88 -71.55 -34.91
N TYR A 3 16.75 -70.62 -34.51
CA TYR A 3 16.76 -70.03 -33.16
C TYR A 3 15.74 -68.88 -33.11
N PRO A 4 14.88 -68.79 -32.08
CA PRO A 4 13.99 -67.65 -31.89
C PRO A 4 14.74 -66.46 -31.26
N ALA A 5 14.48 -65.25 -31.75
CA ALA A 5 14.99 -64.01 -31.19
C ALA A 5 14.29 -63.70 -29.85
N THR A 6 15.07 -63.55 -28.78
CA THR A 6 14.60 -63.03 -27.49
C THR A 6 14.52 -61.51 -27.53
N VAL A 7 13.34 -60.96 -27.22
CA VAL A 7 13.12 -59.53 -27.04
C VAL A 7 13.55 -59.15 -25.63
N GLU A 8 14.69 -58.45 -25.49
CA GLU A 8 15.10 -57.85 -24.22
C GLU A 8 14.26 -56.59 -23.93
N GLY A 9 13.38 -56.69 -22.92
CA GLY A 9 12.68 -55.54 -22.36
C GLY A 9 13.65 -54.67 -21.55
N ARG A 10 13.86 -53.42 -21.99
CA ARG A 10 14.63 -52.40 -21.27
C ARG A 10 14.09 -52.25 -19.82
N PRO A 11 14.93 -52.31 -18.78
CA PRO A 11 14.48 -52.12 -17.41
C PRO A 11 13.95 -50.69 -17.23
N ARG A 12 12.70 -50.57 -16.78
CA ARG A 12 12.07 -49.29 -16.45
C ARG A 12 12.82 -48.68 -15.26
N SER A 13 13.51 -47.58 -15.55
CA SER A 13 14.40 -46.83 -14.65
C SER A 13 13.77 -46.56 -13.28
N GLN A 14 14.14 -47.37 -12.29
CA GLN A 14 13.75 -47.22 -10.88
C GLN A 14 14.18 -45.87 -10.28
N TRP A 15 15.19 -45.22 -10.87
CA TRP A 15 15.63 -43.87 -10.52
C TRP A 15 14.57 -42.80 -10.83
N ARG A 16 13.76 -42.99 -11.87
CA ARG A 16 12.67 -42.03 -12.18
C ARG A 16 11.58 -42.09 -11.12
N LEU A 17 11.33 -43.27 -10.55
CA LEU A 17 10.36 -43.46 -9.46
C LEU A 17 10.88 -42.88 -8.14
N THR A 18 12.16 -43.04 -7.82
CA THR A 18 12.73 -42.44 -6.60
C THR A 18 12.78 -40.91 -6.69
N LEU A 19 13.08 -40.33 -7.85
CA LEU A 19 13.04 -38.88 -8.05
C LEU A 19 11.62 -38.31 -7.94
N VAL A 20 10.62 -38.99 -8.50
CA VAL A 20 9.22 -38.55 -8.39
C VAL A 20 8.70 -38.67 -6.96
N ALA A 21 9.06 -39.75 -6.24
CA ALA A 21 8.69 -39.92 -4.84
C ALA A 21 9.31 -38.84 -3.94
N LEU A 22 10.59 -38.49 -4.18
CA LEU A 22 11.28 -37.44 -3.44
C LEU A 22 10.66 -36.05 -3.72
N LEU A 23 10.29 -35.77 -4.97
CA LEU A 23 9.66 -34.51 -5.36
C LEU A 23 8.25 -34.38 -4.75
N LEU A 24 7.47 -35.47 -4.72
CA LEU A 24 6.17 -35.50 -4.04
C LEU A 24 6.30 -35.31 -2.53
N ALA A 25 7.29 -35.93 -1.88
CA ALA A 25 7.54 -35.72 -0.45
C ALA A 25 7.94 -34.27 -0.14
N LEU A 26 8.73 -33.62 -1.01
CA LEU A 26 9.11 -32.22 -0.88
C LEU A 26 7.89 -31.29 -1.02
N ILE A 27 7.02 -31.55 -2.00
CA ILE A 27 5.80 -30.76 -2.19
C ILE A 27 4.85 -30.94 -1.00
N LEU A 28 4.66 -32.17 -0.50
CA LEU A 28 3.83 -32.44 0.68
C LEU A 28 4.38 -31.74 1.93
N GLY A 29 5.71 -31.72 2.09
CA GLY A 29 6.39 -31.01 3.18
C GLY A 29 6.30 -29.48 3.06
N ALA A 30 6.41 -28.92 1.86
CA ALA A 30 6.29 -27.49 1.64
C ALA A 30 4.84 -26.98 1.82
N VAL A 31 3.86 -27.76 1.36
CA VAL A 31 2.43 -27.43 1.52
C VAL A 31 1.99 -27.63 2.98
N GLY A 32 2.43 -28.72 3.63
CA GLY A 32 2.14 -28.96 5.05
C GLY A 32 2.85 -27.98 5.99
N GLY A 33 4.12 -27.67 5.74
CA GLY A 33 4.91 -26.74 6.53
C GLY A 33 4.45 -25.28 6.39
N GLY A 34 4.05 -24.87 5.18
CA GLY A 34 3.49 -23.54 4.93
C GLY A 34 2.15 -23.31 5.63
N TRP A 35 1.28 -24.34 5.68
CA TRP A 35 0.00 -24.26 6.39
C TRP A 35 0.15 -24.26 7.92
N MET A 36 1.13 -25.00 8.45
CA MET A 36 1.40 -25.08 9.89
C MET A 36 1.95 -23.74 10.45
N VAL A 37 2.84 -23.05 9.71
CA VAL A 37 3.42 -21.77 10.16
C VAL A 37 2.39 -20.63 10.19
N LEU A 38 1.39 -20.67 9.31
CA LEU A 38 0.33 -19.67 9.30
C LEU A 38 -0.71 -19.88 10.41
N TYR A 39 -0.95 -21.13 10.86
CA TYR A 39 -1.91 -21.42 11.92
C TYR A 39 -1.34 -21.24 13.35
N TYR A 40 -0.03 -21.43 13.56
CA TYR A 40 0.58 -21.31 14.90
C TYR A 40 1.08 -19.90 15.26
N ASN A 41 1.29 -19.01 14.29
CA ASN A 41 1.67 -17.61 14.55
C ASN A 41 0.56 -16.82 15.30
N GLU A 42 -0.70 -17.25 15.19
CA GLU A 42 -1.81 -16.64 15.93
C GLU A 42 -1.77 -16.93 17.44
N GLN A 43 -1.10 -18.01 17.88
CA GLN A 43 -0.97 -18.37 19.29
C GLN A 43 0.29 -17.78 19.96
N THR A 44 1.40 -17.63 19.25
CA THR A 44 2.64 -17.03 19.80
C THR A 44 2.51 -15.51 20.04
N VAL A 45 1.67 -14.82 19.27
CA VAL A 45 1.35 -13.40 19.51
C VAL A 45 0.43 -13.21 20.73
N ARG A 46 -0.35 -14.24 21.12
CA ARG A 46 -1.18 -14.20 22.34
C ARG A 46 -0.43 -14.57 23.63
N GLN A 47 0.71 -15.26 23.54
CA GLN A 47 1.56 -15.57 24.71
C GLN A 47 2.71 -14.59 24.93
N SER A 48 2.93 -13.64 24.01
CA SER A 48 3.85 -12.51 24.21
C SER A 48 3.20 -11.32 24.94
N GLY A 49 2.08 -11.56 25.63
CA GLY A 49 1.52 -10.65 26.63
C GLY A 49 2.23 -10.85 27.96
N GLY A 50 3.47 -10.36 28.08
CA GLY A 50 4.22 -10.48 29.33
C GLY A 50 5.58 -9.80 29.27
N THR A 51 5.66 -8.61 29.89
CA THR A 51 6.88 -7.83 30.20
C THR A 51 7.69 -7.32 28.99
N ALA A 52 7.36 -6.10 28.56
CA ALA A 52 8.33 -5.25 27.88
C ALA A 52 9.42 -4.82 28.88
N PRO A 53 10.72 -4.91 28.55
CA PRO A 53 11.77 -4.28 29.33
C PRO A 53 11.62 -2.76 29.22
N ALA A 54 11.54 -2.10 30.37
CA ALA A 54 11.60 -0.64 30.47
C ALA A 54 12.91 -0.14 29.85
N ALA A 55 12.83 0.44 28.66
CA ALA A 55 13.92 1.23 28.10
C ALA A 55 14.07 2.50 28.95
N LEU A 56 15.16 2.57 29.69
CA LEU A 56 15.66 3.76 30.36
C LEU A 56 15.96 4.83 29.29
N LEU A 57 15.05 5.77 29.10
CA LEU A 57 15.35 7.03 28.43
C LEU A 57 15.81 8.04 29.50
N PRO A 58 16.89 8.81 29.25
CA PRO A 58 17.32 9.86 30.16
C PRO A 58 16.22 10.91 30.31
N ALA A 59 16.07 11.41 31.54
CA ALA A 59 15.16 12.49 31.90
C ALA A 59 15.45 13.75 31.07
N GLY A 60 14.78 13.86 29.92
CA GLY A 60 14.65 15.09 29.16
C GLY A 60 13.46 15.86 29.69
N ASP A 61 13.68 17.14 29.97
CA ASP A 61 12.74 18.07 30.58
C ASP A 61 11.30 17.91 30.07
N LYS A 62 10.38 17.82 31.03
CA LYS A 62 8.95 17.92 30.77
C LYS A 62 8.66 19.33 30.27
N VAL A 63 8.67 19.52 28.95
CA VAL A 63 7.95 20.64 28.34
C VAL A 63 6.48 20.44 28.69
N PRO A 64 5.84 21.36 29.43
CA PRO A 64 4.45 21.22 29.76
C PRO A 64 3.65 21.43 28.47
N LEU A 65 3.15 20.34 27.88
CA LEU A 65 1.99 20.46 27.00
C LEU A 65 0.89 21.13 27.84
N ALA A 66 0.44 22.29 27.39
CA ALA A 66 -0.71 22.99 27.94
C ALA A 66 -1.93 22.07 27.83
N ARG A 67 -2.14 21.27 28.88
CA ARG A 67 -3.43 20.67 29.18
C ARG A 67 -4.38 21.86 29.35
N PRO A 68 -5.49 21.96 28.60
CA PRO A 68 -6.52 22.92 28.96
C PRO A 68 -6.94 22.53 30.37
N VAL A 69 -6.59 23.37 31.34
CA VAL A 69 -7.09 23.26 32.71
C VAL A 69 -8.60 23.41 32.56
N ALA A 70 -9.31 22.29 32.60
CA ALA A 70 -10.67 22.29 33.06
C ALA A 70 -10.58 22.88 34.47
N THR A 71 -10.95 24.15 34.61
CA THR A 71 -11.17 24.78 35.91
C THR A 71 -12.15 23.87 36.64
N ALA A 72 -11.63 23.08 37.59
CA ALA A 72 -12.47 22.37 38.52
C ALA A 72 -13.39 23.42 39.17
N PRO A 73 -14.71 23.26 39.14
CA PRO A 73 -15.59 24.17 39.86
C PRO A 73 -15.17 24.14 41.33
N GLN A 74 -14.80 25.30 41.88
CA GLN A 74 -14.60 25.43 43.32
C GLN A 74 -15.87 24.94 44.04
N PRO A 75 -15.76 24.33 45.24
CA PRO A 75 -16.93 23.96 46.02
C PRO A 75 -17.72 25.22 46.34
N LEU A 76 -18.86 25.41 45.66
CA LEU A 76 -19.82 26.45 45.98
C LEU A 76 -20.38 26.12 47.36
N VAL A 77 -20.01 26.94 48.34
CA VAL A 77 -20.60 26.96 49.68
C VAL A 77 -22.13 27.06 49.51
N PRO A 78 -22.95 26.17 50.11
CA PRO A 78 -24.39 26.20 49.91
C PRO A 78 -24.95 27.49 50.52
N GLN A 79 -25.39 28.43 49.68
CA GLN A 79 -26.17 29.57 50.15
C GLN A 79 -27.60 29.11 50.48
N PRO A 80 -28.21 29.61 51.57
CA PRO A 80 -29.55 29.23 51.97
C PRO A 80 -30.56 29.61 50.89
N VAL A 81 -31.41 28.66 50.51
CA VAL A 81 -32.47 28.85 49.53
C VAL A 81 -33.55 29.75 50.13
N THR A 82 -33.53 31.04 49.81
CA THR A 82 -34.65 31.93 50.08
C THR A 82 -35.63 31.81 48.92
N ASN A 83 -36.80 31.25 49.22
CA ASN A 83 -38.07 31.30 48.49
C ASN A 83 -38.04 31.60 46.98
N THR A 84 -38.41 30.56 46.23
CA THR A 84 -38.63 30.46 44.80
C THR A 84 -39.43 31.63 44.21
N ASP A 85 -38.73 32.50 43.48
CA ASP A 85 -39.32 33.37 42.46
C ASP A 85 -39.18 32.71 41.09
N ALA A 86 -40.24 32.77 40.27
CA ALA A 86 -40.25 32.23 38.90
C ALA A 86 -39.05 32.74 38.07
N SER A 87 -38.58 33.96 38.33
CA SER A 87 -37.40 34.58 37.72
C SER A 87 -36.10 33.79 37.97
N SER A 88 -35.93 33.19 39.15
CA SER A 88 -34.74 32.40 39.50
C SER A 88 -34.68 31.05 38.77
N MET A 89 -35.84 30.45 38.51
CA MET A 89 -35.98 29.21 37.73
C MET A 89 -35.66 29.49 36.26
N THR A 90 -36.20 30.59 35.71
CA THR A 90 -35.89 31.05 34.34
C THR A 90 -34.40 31.31 34.16
N ALA A 91 -33.74 31.96 35.12
CA ALA A 91 -32.29 32.19 35.06
C ALA A 91 -31.46 30.90 35.07
N ARG A 92 -31.88 29.87 35.85
CA ARG A 92 -31.23 28.55 35.86
C ARG A 92 -31.42 27.80 34.55
N ILE A 93 -32.62 27.87 33.95
CA ILE A 93 -32.90 27.27 32.64
C ILE A 93 -32.00 27.90 31.58
N ALA A 94 -31.94 29.23 31.50
CA ALA A 94 -31.07 29.94 30.58
C ALA A 94 -29.59 29.56 30.76
N GLN A 95 -29.12 29.37 32.00
CA GLN A 95 -27.76 28.92 32.28
C GLN A 95 -27.50 27.48 31.83
N ILE A 96 -28.48 26.58 31.97
CA ILE A 96 -28.37 25.18 31.52
C ILE A 96 -28.35 25.13 30.00
N GLU A 97 -29.19 25.91 29.32
CA GLU A 97 -29.22 26.02 27.86
C GLU A 97 -27.88 26.50 27.30
N GLU A 98 -27.30 27.55 27.89
CA GLU A 98 -25.97 28.06 27.51
C GLU A 98 -24.87 26.99 27.72
N ARG A 99 -24.89 26.30 28.86
CA ARG A 99 -23.93 25.21 29.12
C ARG A 99 -24.09 24.05 28.14
N LEU A 100 -25.33 23.72 27.78
CA LEU A 100 -25.61 22.65 26.82
C LEU A 100 -25.12 23.02 25.42
N ALA A 101 -25.32 24.27 24.99
CA ALA A 101 -24.79 24.79 23.73
C ALA A 101 -23.25 24.74 23.71
N ARG A 102 -22.60 25.12 24.80
CA ARG A 102 -21.14 25.02 24.92
C ARG A 102 -20.65 23.57 24.90
N LEU A 103 -21.39 22.67 25.55
CA LEU A 103 -21.06 21.24 25.59
C LEU A 103 -21.25 20.60 24.21
N SER A 104 -22.30 20.95 23.47
CA SER A 104 -22.52 20.43 22.11
C SER A 104 -21.42 20.89 21.15
N MET A 105 -21.03 22.16 21.20
CA MET A 105 -19.90 22.67 20.41
C MET A 105 -18.58 21.96 20.77
N THR A 106 -18.33 21.72 22.06
CA THR A 106 -17.13 21.02 22.51
C THR A 106 -17.14 19.55 22.08
N ALA A 107 -18.30 18.88 22.16
CA ALA A 107 -18.47 17.50 21.72
C ALA A 107 -18.28 17.35 20.21
N GLU A 108 -18.80 18.28 19.41
CA GLU A 108 -18.62 18.28 17.95
C GLU A 108 -17.14 18.48 17.59
N SER A 109 -16.47 19.44 18.22
CA SER A 109 -15.03 19.65 18.05
C SER A 109 -14.21 18.43 18.45
N ALA A 110 -14.53 17.78 19.57
CA ALA A 110 -13.85 16.57 20.02
C ALA A 110 -14.07 15.39 19.05
N SER A 111 -15.29 15.22 18.55
CA SER A 111 -15.65 14.21 17.54
C SER A 111 -14.88 14.44 16.23
N GLY A 112 -14.81 15.69 15.76
CA GLY A 112 -14.04 16.07 14.57
C GLY A 112 -12.55 15.76 14.71
N ASN A 113 -11.95 16.11 15.87
CA ASN A 113 -10.56 15.79 16.17
C ASN A 113 -10.29 14.27 16.22
N ALA A 114 -11.21 13.50 16.81
CA ALA A 114 -11.10 12.04 16.85
C ALA A 114 -11.20 11.43 15.44
N ALA A 115 -12.13 11.91 14.61
CA ALA A 115 -12.26 11.47 13.22
C ALA A 115 -10.99 11.78 12.40
N LYS A 116 -10.37 12.95 12.64
CA LYS A 116 -9.09 13.32 12.03
C LYS A 116 -7.96 12.38 12.44
N ALA A 117 -7.82 12.12 13.74
CA ALA A 117 -6.81 11.20 14.24
C ALA A 117 -6.98 9.79 13.65
N GLU A 118 -8.22 9.31 13.54
CA GLU A 118 -8.52 8.02 12.93
C GLU A 118 -8.16 7.99 11.44
N ALA A 119 -8.49 9.03 10.67
CA ALA A 119 -8.12 9.12 9.26
C ALA A 119 -6.61 9.03 9.06
N ILE A 120 -5.83 9.74 9.88
CA ILE A 120 -4.36 9.67 9.86
C ILE A 120 -3.87 8.26 10.20
N LEU A 121 -4.45 7.60 11.21
CA LEU A 121 -4.07 6.23 11.58
C LEU A 121 -4.38 5.22 10.48
N VAL A 122 -5.53 5.32 9.82
CA VAL A 122 -5.90 4.46 8.70
C VAL A 122 -4.96 4.68 7.51
N ALA A 123 -4.66 5.94 7.16
CA ALA A 123 -3.71 6.27 6.10
C ALA A 123 -2.30 5.74 6.39
N PHE A 124 -1.80 5.96 7.61
CA PHE A 124 -0.50 5.44 8.05
C PHE A 124 -0.44 3.91 8.01
N ALA A 125 -1.49 3.24 8.49
CA ALA A 125 -1.56 1.79 8.48
C ALA A 125 -1.60 1.23 7.05
N ALA A 126 -2.33 1.87 6.13
CA ALA A 126 -2.36 1.49 4.71
C ALA A 126 -0.98 1.63 4.07
N ARG A 127 -0.28 2.75 4.31
CA ARG A 127 1.11 2.96 3.84
C ARG A 127 2.04 1.87 4.35
N ARG A 128 2.04 1.63 5.67
CA ARG A 128 2.88 0.61 6.31
C ARG A 128 2.59 -0.81 5.84
N ALA A 129 1.34 -1.13 5.48
CA ALA A 129 0.98 -2.42 4.91
C ALA A 129 1.55 -2.58 3.50
N LEU A 130 1.33 -1.60 2.61
CA LEU A 130 1.82 -1.63 1.24
C LEU A 130 3.35 -1.61 1.14
N ASP A 131 4.03 -0.82 1.97
CA ASP A 131 5.50 -0.79 2.03
C ASP A 131 6.10 -2.15 2.40
N ARG A 132 5.38 -2.97 3.16
CA ARG A 132 5.79 -4.34 3.51
C ARG A 132 5.33 -5.40 2.53
N GLY A 133 4.58 -5.01 1.51
CA GLY A 133 3.93 -5.95 0.60
C GLY A 133 2.86 -6.82 1.29
N LEU A 134 2.19 -6.30 2.32
CA LEU A 134 1.10 -6.99 3.00
C LEU A 134 -0.26 -6.60 2.39
N PRO A 135 -1.21 -7.56 2.29
CA PRO A 135 -2.58 -7.21 1.98
C PRO A 135 -3.19 -6.36 3.11
N LEU A 136 -4.17 -5.52 2.78
CA LEU A 136 -4.82 -4.63 3.75
C LEU A 136 -5.79 -5.37 4.68
N GLY A 137 -6.40 -6.46 4.20
CA GLY A 137 -7.31 -7.29 5.00
C GLY A 137 -8.49 -6.46 5.55
N PRO A 138 -8.77 -6.52 6.86
CA PRO A 138 -9.87 -5.74 7.46
C PRO A 138 -9.77 -4.22 7.27
N MET A 139 -8.58 -3.68 7.01
CA MET A 139 -8.37 -2.23 6.81
C MET A 139 -9.03 -1.72 5.52
N GLU A 140 -9.31 -2.59 4.55
CA GLU A 140 -9.97 -2.21 3.28
C GLU A 140 -11.35 -1.59 3.52
N ALA A 141 -12.11 -2.14 4.47
CA ALA A 141 -13.40 -1.61 4.86
C ALA A 141 -13.26 -0.22 5.52
N GLN A 142 -12.28 -0.06 6.41
CA GLN A 142 -12.02 1.21 7.08
C GLN A 142 -11.58 2.29 6.10
N LEU A 143 -10.72 1.94 5.14
CA LEU A 143 -10.29 2.85 4.07
C LEU A 143 -11.48 3.34 3.26
N ARG A 144 -12.41 2.45 2.90
CA ARG A 144 -13.62 2.80 2.14
C ARG A 144 -14.59 3.65 2.95
N ILE A 145 -14.78 3.36 4.24
CA ILE A 145 -15.63 4.17 5.14
C ILE A 145 -15.05 5.58 5.32
N ARG A 146 -13.72 5.71 5.40
CA ARG A 146 -13.07 6.99 5.73
C ARG A 146 -12.80 7.87 4.50
N PHE A 147 -12.44 7.27 3.38
CA PHE A 147 -11.98 7.99 2.19
C PHE A 147 -12.78 7.67 0.93
N GLY A 148 -13.75 6.76 0.98
CA GLY A 148 -14.49 6.32 -0.20
C GLY A 148 -15.37 7.40 -0.83
N GLU A 149 -15.89 8.34 -0.03
CA GLU A 149 -16.70 9.47 -0.53
C GLU A 149 -15.84 10.59 -1.11
N SER A 150 -14.74 10.95 -0.43
CA SER A 150 -13.89 12.07 -0.83
C SER A 150 -12.85 11.71 -1.88
N GLN A 151 -12.31 10.48 -1.85
CA GLN A 151 -11.19 10.04 -2.69
C GLN A 151 -11.43 8.63 -3.27
N PRO A 152 -12.52 8.40 -4.02
CA PRO A 152 -12.88 7.07 -4.52
C PRO A 152 -11.78 6.46 -5.41
N ASN A 153 -11.16 7.26 -6.27
CA ASN A 153 -10.10 6.81 -7.18
C ASN A 153 -8.81 6.41 -6.45
N ALA A 154 -8.45 7.14 -5.38
CA ALA A 154 -7.28 6.82 -4.58
C ALA A 154 -7.49 5.52 -3.80
N VAL A 155 -8.67 5.37 -3.18
CA VAL A 155 -9.06 4.13 -2.48
C VAL A 155 -9.00 2.94 -3.44
N GLN A 156 -9.55 3.06 -4.64
CA GLN A 156 -9.52 1.99 -5.63
C GLN A 156 -8.09 1.61 -6.05
N SER A 157 -7.21 2.60 -6.23
CA SER A 157 -5.80 2.36 -6.58
C SER A 157 -5.08 1.59 -5.46
N ILE A 158 -5.27 2.00 -4.21
CA ILE A 158 -4.73 1.33 -3.02
C ILE A 158 -5.23 -0.12 -2.90
N LEU A 159 -6.52 -0.35 -3.09
CA LEU A 159 -7.11 -1.70 -3.06
C LEU A 159 -6.61 -2.58 -4.20
N SER A 160 -6.46 -2.03 -5.40
CA SER A 160 -5.92 -2.77 -6.54
C SER A 160 -4.47 -3.22 -6.29
N ALA A 161 -3.68 -2.37 -5.61
CA ALA A 161 -2.31 -2.67 -5.23
C ALA A 161 -2.24 -3.64 -4.04
N SER A 162 -3.15 -3.56 -3.06
CA SER A 162 -3.19 -4.49 -1.93
C SER A 162 -3.56 -5.91 -2.34
N ALA A 163 -4.35 -6.07 -3.40
CA ALA A 163 -4.71 -7.37 -3.94
C ALA A 163 -3.50 -8.13 -4.53
N ARG A 164 -2.51 -7.40 -5.04
CA ARG A 164 -1.26 -7.94 -5.60
C ARG A 164 -0.09 -7.06 -5.16
N PRO A 165 0.33 -7.17 -3.89
CA PRO A 165 1.33 -6.30 -3.32
C PRO A 165 2.67 -6.51 -4.03
N VAL A 166 3.31 -5.40 -4.36
CA VAL A 166 4.64 -5.36 -4.98
C VAL A 166 5.46 -4.35 -4.20
N THR A 167 6.65 -4.76 -3.75
CA THR A 167 7.58 -3.87 -3.05
C THR A 167 8.59 -3.24 -4.01
N GLN A 168 9.27 -2.18 -3.56
CA GLN A 168 10.36 -1.57 -4.32
C GLN A 168 11.49 -2.58 -4.58
N GLU A 169 11.79 -3.41 -3.58
CA GLU A 169 12.77 -4.49 -3.67
C GLU A 169 12.35 -5.56 -4.69
N ASP A 170 11.06 -5.89 -4.77
CA ASP A 170 10.54 -6.79 -5.80
C ASP A 170 10.69 -6.21 -7.20
N LEU A 171 10.41 -4.90 -7.38
CA LEU A 171 10.60 -4.23 -8.67
C LEU A 171 12.07 -4.24 -9.09
N LEU A 172 13.01 -4.01 -8.16
CA LEU A 172 14.45 -4.09 -8.42
C LEU A 172 14.89 -5.50 -8.79
N ARG A 173 14.44 -6.50 -8.03
CA ARG A 173 14.78 -7.91 -8.26
C ARG A 173 14.25 -8.38 -9.62
N ARG A 174 13.00 -8.04 -9.95
CA ARG A 174 12.39 -8.37 -11.25
C ARG A 174 13.05 -7.61 -12.40
N LEU A 175 13.44 -6.34 -12.18
CA LEU A 175 14.20 -5.56 -13.16
C LEU A 175 15.53 -6.26 -13.49
N ASP A 176 16.31 -6.65 -12.48
CA ASP A 176 17.59 -7.34 -12.72
C ASP A 176 17.40 -8.72 -13.39
N ALA A 177 16.35 -9.46 -13.01
CA ALA A 177 16.02 -10.75 -13.64
C ALA A 177 15.71 -10.63 -15.14
N MET A 178 15.17 -9.51 -15.61
CA MET A 178 14.89 -9.28 -17.03
C MET A 178 16.08 -8.72 -17.82
N ARG A 179 17.26 -8.51 -17.18
CA ARG A 179 18.47 -8.00 -17.85
C ARG A 179 18.87 -8.80 -19.09
N PRO A 180 18.91 -10.15 -19.09
CA PRO A 180 19.32 -10.90 -20.28
C PRO A 180 18.38 -10.67 -21.47
N VAL A 181 17.08 -10.54 -21.20
CA VAL A 181 16.04 -10.33 -22.21
C VAL A 181 16.12 -8.92 -22.79
N ALA A 182 16.26 -7.91 -21.94
CA ALA A 182 16.45 -6.52 -22.36
C ALA A 182 17.70 -6.34 -23.25
N MET A 183 18.75 -7.15 -23.05
CA MET A 183 19.96 -7.11 -23.88
C MET A 183 19.84 -7.95 -25.15
N ALA A 184 19.14 -9.10 -25.12
CA ALA A 184 18.94 -9.95 -26.29
C ALA A 184 18.17 -9.23 -27.42
N ASP A 185 17.14 -8.46 -27.09
CA ASP A 185 16.36 -7.70 -28.06
C ASP A 185 17.15 -6.55 -28.70
N SER A 186 18.14 -6.00 -27.97
CA SER A 186 19.10 -5.04 -28.54
C SER A 186 20.02 -5.69 -29.58
N ASN A 187 20.37 -6.96 -29.38
CA ASN A 187 21.24 -7.74 -30.27
C ASN A 187 20.54 -8.11 -31.58
N ALA A 188 19.25 -8.44 -31.54
CA ALA A 188 18.49 -8.67 -32.77
C ALA A 188 18.39 -7.39 -33.63
N GLY A 189 18.14 -6.24 -33.01
CA GLY A 189 17.93 -4.98 -33.72
C GLY A 189 19.17 -4.40 -34.43
N TRP A 190 20.41 -4.70 -34.00
CA TRP A 190 21.60 -4.27 -34.76
C TRP A 190 21.89 -5.18 -35.96
N LEU A 191 21.67 -6.49 -35.85
CA LEU A 191 21.84 -7.42 -36.96
C LEU A 191 20.89 -7.07 -38.12
N THR A 192 19.63 -6.75 -37.82
CA THR A 192 18.65 -6.31 -38.83
C THR A 192 19.04 -4.97 -39.46
N ARG A 193 19.56 -4.03 -38.68
CA ARG A 193 20.06 -2.75 -39.22
C ARG A 193 21.28 -2.95 -40.11
N MET A 194 22.19 -3.86 -39.75
CA MET A 194 23.39 -4.17 -40.51
C MET A 194 23.07 -4.83 -41.86
N GLY A 195 22.12 -5.78 -41.88
CA GLY A 195 21.65 -6.41 -43.12
C GLY A 195 20.99 -5.42 -44.09
N ASN A 196 20.24 -4.44 -43.57
CA ASN A 196 19.57 -3.43 -44.38
C ASN A 196 20.53 -2.36 -44.96
N SER A 197 21.67 -2.12 -44.31
CA SER A 197 22.69 -1.17 -44.78
C SER A 197 23.62 -1.71 -45.88
N LEU A 198 23.66 -3.02 -46.13
CA LEU A 198 24.48 -3.60 -47.21
C LEU A 198 23.92 -3.33 -48.62
N SER A 199 22.65 -2.94 -48.74
CA SER A 199 22.03 -2.56 -50.03
C SER A 199 22.21 -1.09 -50.42
N GLY A 200 22.88 -0.29 -49.59
CA GLY A 200 23.05 1.15 -49.83
C GLY A 200 24.44 1.64 -49.44
N LEU A 201 25.39 1.52 -50.37
CA LEU A 201 26.70 2.19 -50.41
C LEU A 201 27.59 2.13 -49.14
N ILE A 202 28.73 1.49 -49.33
CA ILE A 202 29.87 1.35 -48.43
C ILE A 202 30.25 2.66 -47.73
N VAL A 203 30.05 2.71 -46.41
CA VAL A 203 30.88 3.50 -45.48
C VAL A 203 31.30 2.57 -44.34
N ILE A 204 32.55 2.11 -44.41
CA ILE A 204 33.20 1.35 -43.34
C ILE A 204 33.55 2.33 -42.22
N ARG A 205 32.81 2.28 -41.12
CA ARG A 205 33.28 2.71 -39.80
C ARG A 205 33.33 1.46 -38.92
N PRO A 206 34.51 0.95 -38.53
CA PRO A 206 34.60 -0.14 -37.58
C PRO A 206 34.20 0.41 -36.20
N ALA A 207 33.13 -0.15 -35.64
CA ALA A 207 32.67 0.12 -34.28
C ALA A 207 32.40 -1.23 -33.61
N ASP A 208 33.47 -1.89 -33.18
CA ASP A 208 33.43 -3.17 -32.44
C ASP A 208 32.91 -3.01 -30.99
N ALA A 209 31.89 -2.18 -30.78
CA ALA A 209 31.25 -2.03 -29.48
C ALA A 209 29.72 -2.09 -29.66
N PRO A 210 29.01 -3.08 -29.06
CA PRO A 210 27.56 -3.02 -28.98
C PRO A 210 27.14 -1.68 -28.37
N SER A 211 26.06 -1.09 -28.89
CA SER A 211 25.58 0.21 -28.43
C SER A 211 25.45 0.22 -26.91
N ALA A 212 26.22 1.07 -26.22
CA ALA A 212 26.14 1.23 -24.77
C ALA A 212 24.82 1.92 -24.32
N ALA A 213 23.94 2.29 -25.25
CA ALA A 213 22.71 3.01 -24.94
C ALA A 213 21.69 2.17 -24.12
N PRO A 214 21.37 0.91 -24.47
CA PRO A 214 20.42 0.10 -23.70
C PRO A 214 20.95 -0.26 -22.31
N VAL A 215 22.23 -0.61 -22.19
CA VAL A 215 22.89 -0.89 -20.90
C VAL A 215 22.79 0.33 -19.98
N ARG A 216 23.17 1.52 -20.47
CA ARG A 216 23.09 2.76 -19.68
C ARG A 216 21.65 3.13 -19.30
N ARG A 217 20.67 2.89 -20.18
CA ARG A 217 19.23 3.10 -19.86
C ARG A 217 18.78 2.17 -18.73
N PHE A 218 19.16 0.91 -18.79
CA PHE A 218 18.84 -0.08 -17.78
C PHE A 218 19.47 0.27 -16.42
N GLU A 219 20.74 0.69 -16.39
CA GLU A 219 21.40 1.20 -15.18
C GLU A 219 20.73 2.46 -14.61
N ARG A 220 20.24 3.37 -15.47
CA ARG A 220 19.45 4.53 -15.03
C ARG A 220 18.12 4.10 -14.43
N ALA A 221 17.42 3.15 -15.04
CA ALA A 221 16.19 2.59 -14.48
C ALA A 221 16.43 1.96 -13.09
N GLN A 222 17.50 1.18 -12.92
CA GLN A 222 17.86 0.59 -11.63
C GLN A 222 18.12 1.67 -10.56
N ARG A 223 18.90 2.70 -10.89
CA ARG A 223 19.17 3.81 -9.97
C ARG A 223 17.92 4.64 -9.66
N ALA A 224 17.02 4.79 -10.63
CA ALA A 224 15.76 5.49 -10.45
C ALA A 224 14.83 4.73 -9.49
N ILE A 225 14.62 3.41 -9.67
CA ILE A 225 13.85 2.60 -8.71
C ILE A 225 14.50 2.60 -7.34
N ALA A 226 15.83 2.42 -7.25
CA ALA A 226 16.54 2.43 -5.97
C ALA A 226 16.37 3.76 -5.22
N GLY A 227 16.29 4.88 -5.96
CA GLY A 227 15.99 6.20 -5.42
C GLY A 227 14.50 6.53 -5.25
N GLY A 228 13.59 5.55 -5.42
CA GLY A 228 12.14 5.75 -5.31
C GLY A 228 11.48 6.50 -6.47
N ARG A 229 12.23 6.85 -7.53
CA ARG A 229 11.74 7.57 -8.73
C ARG A 229 11.19 6.58 -9.75
N VAL A 230 10.02 6.02 -9.46
CA VAL A 230 9.43 4.96 -10.28
C VAL A 230 8.94 5.46 -11.64
N ASP A 231 8.41 6.69 -11.73
CA ASP A 231 8.03 7.29 -13.03
C ASP A 231 9.21 7.39 -14.01
N GLU A 232 10.38 7.83 -13.53
CA GLU A 232 11.60 7.91 -14.34
C GLU A 232 12.04 6.52 -14.81
N ALA A 233 12.00 5.53 -13.92
CA ALA A 233 12.35 4.17 -14.26
C ALA A 233 11.40 3.55 -15.30
N ILE A 234 10.10 3.80 -15.19
CA ILE A 234 9.10 3.37 -16.18
C ILE A 234 9.45 3.95 -17.55
N GLY A 235 9.76 5.26 -17.62
CA GLY A 235 10.17 5.91 -18.87
C GLY A 235 11.42 5.31 -19.50
N GLU A 236 12.43 4.97 -18.69
CA GLU A 236 13.66 4.34 -19.20
C GLU A 236 13.44 2.92 -19.69
N VAL A 237 12.62 2.12 -19.00
CA VAL A 237 12.29 0.75 -19.41
C VAL A 237 11.40 0.72 -20.66
N MET A 238 10.44 1.63 -20.77
CA MET A 238 9.63 1.77 -21.99
C MET A 238 10.48 2.15 -23.21
N ALA A 239 11.60 2.83 -23.00
CA ALA A 239 12.53 3.21 -24.05
C ALA A 239 13.58 2.13 -24.37
N LEU A 240 13.54 0.97 -23.72
CA LEU A 240 14.41 -0.16 -24.05
C LEU A 240 13.99 -0.81 -25.38
N PRO A 241 14.96 -1.30 -26.18
CA PRO A 241 14.65 -2.17 -27.29
C PRO A 241 13.95 -3.44 -26.77
N GLY A 242 12.84 -3.84 -27.39
CA GLY A 242 12.07 -5.02 -26.94
C GLY A 242 11.08 -4.75 -25.81
N ALA A 243 10.63 -3.50 -25.61
CA ALA A 243 9.60 -3.16 -24.62
C ALA A 243 8.30 -3.99 -24.76
N ASP A 244 8.05 -4.57 -25.93
CA ASP A 244 6.92 -5.48 -26.21
C ASP A 244 7.09 -6.88 -25.61
N ASN A 245 8.27 -7.21 -25.09
CA ASN A 245 8.51 -8.49 -24.43
C ASN A 245 7.56 -8.69 -23.24
N ALA A 246 6.97 -9.88 -23.12
CA ALA A 246 5.99 -10.18 -22.08
C ALA A 246 6.50 -9.91 -20.65
N LEU A 247 7.78 -10.20 -20.37
CA LEU A 247 8.39 -9.96 -19.06
C LEU A 247 8.53 -8.46 -18.77
N ILE A 248 8.89 -7.67 -19.78
CA ILE A 248 9.02 -6.21 -19.65
C ILE A 248 7.63 -5.57 -19.46
N ARG A 249 6.62 -6.01 -20.23
CA ARG A 249 5.24 -5.54 -20.06
C ARG A 249 4.70 -5.84 -18.67
N GLN A 250 4.92 -7.05 -18.16
CA GLN A 250 4.51 -7.40 -16.80
C GLN A 250 5.20 -6.53 -15.74
N TRP A 251 6.50 -6.27 -15.90
CA TRP A 251 7.22 -5.38 -15.01
C TRP A 251 6.67 -3.94 -15.07
N LEU A 252 6.35 -3.44 -16.27
CA LEU A 252 5.76 -2.11 -16.46
C LEU A 252 4.40 -1.99 -15.78
N ASP A 253 3.55 -3.01 -15.89
CA ASP A 253 2.23 -3.04 -15.24
C ASP A 253 2.35 -3.05 -13.71
N ASP A 254 3.31 -3.79 -13.17
CA ASP A 254 3.61 -3.82 -11.74
C ASP A 254 4.17 -2.48 -11.23
N ALA A 255 5.10 -1.88 -11.99
CA ALA A 255 5.68 -0.58 -11.65
C ALA A 255 4.63 0.54 -11.67
N ARG A 256 3.73 0.53 -12.67
CA ARG A 256 2.61 1.49 -12.75
C ARG A 256 1.68 1.35 -11.56
N ARG A 257 1.22 0.13 -11.26
CA ARG A 257 0.35 -0.14 -10.11
C ARG A 257 1.00 0.28 -8.79
N TYR A 258 2.28 -0.03 -8.59
CA TYR A 258 3.03 0.40 -7.40
C TYR A 258 3.05 1.93 -7.29
N ASN A 259 3.31 2.62 -8.40
CA ASN A 259 3.41 4.07 -8.40
C ASN A 259 2.05 4.77 -8.22
N ASP A 260 1.00 4.25 -8.86
CA ASP A 260 -0.38 4.70 -8.68
C ASP A 260 -0.81 4.57 -7.21
N ALA A 261 -0.46 3.45 -6.56
CA ALA A 261 -0.72 3.26 -5.14
C ALA A 261 0.01 4.29 -4.28
N ARG A 262 1.28 4.61 -4.59
CA ARG A 262 2.06 5.60 -3.83
C ARG A 262 1.46 7.01 -3.95
N ARG A 263 1.10 7.43 -5.16
CA ARG A 263 0.37 8.68 -5.39
C ARG A 263 -0.97 8.70 -4.65
N ALA A 264 -1.72 7.60 -4.70
CA ALA A 264 -2.99 7.48 -4.00
C ALA A 264 -2.83 7.57 -2.48
N LEU A 265 -1.77 6.97 -1.91
CA LEU A 265 -1.43 7.10 -0.49
C LEU A 265 -1.15 8.55 -0.11
N ASP A 266 -0.38 9.28 -0.92
CA ASP A 266 -0.09 10.70 -0.68
C ASP A 266 -1.37 11.57 -0.74
N LEU A 267 -2.31 11.22 -1.63
CA LEU A 267 -3.61 11.90 -1.73
C LEU A 267 -4.51 11.67 -0.50
N ILE A 268 -4.58 10.43 0.03
CA ILE A 268 -5.37 10.17 1.25
C ILE A 268 -4.68 10.73 2.50
N GLU A 269 -3.35 10.78 2.53
CA GLU A 269 -2.58 11.43 3.61
C GLU A 269 -2.87 12.93 3.64
N THR A 270 -2.85 13.57 2.47
CA THR A 270 -3.23 14.98 2.31
C THR A 270 -4.69 15.21 2.72
N ALA A 271 -5.61 14.35 2.27
CA ALA A 271 -7.03 14.44 2.63
C ALA A 271 -7.27 14.28 4.15
N ALA A 272 -6.51 13.40 4.81
CA ALA A 272 -6.57 13.20 6.25
C ALA A 272 -6.09 14.43 7.03
N ILE A 273 -5.15 15.20 6.47
CA ILE A 273 -4.63 16.43 7.07
C ILE A 273 -5.60 17.60 6.86
N ILE A 274 -6.13 17.76 5.64
CA ILE A 274 -6.91 18.94 5.25
C ILE A 274 -8.30 18.91 5.90
N GLU A 275 -9.12 17.85 5.80
CA GLU A 275 -10.48 17.91 6.39
C GLU A 275 -11.24 16.56 6.42
N PRO A 276 -11.72 16.10 7.60
CA PRO A 276 -12.79 15.08 7.72
C PRO A 276 -14.19 15.66 8.04
N GLY A 277 -14.28 16.94 8.44
CA GLY A 277 -15.49 17.62 8.92
C GLY A 277 -16.36 18.19 7.80
N GLU A 278 -15.84 19.14 7.02
CA GLU A 278 -16.60 19.75 5.90
C GLU A 278 -17.05 18.74 4.84
N ASN A 279 -16.27 17.66 4.61
CA ASN A 279 -16.60 16.67 3.59
C ASN A 279 -17.91 15.88 3.89
N ARG A 280 -18.26 15.66 5.18
CA ARG A 280 -19.57 15.08 5.54
C ARG A 280 -20.70 16.10 5.39
N GLU A 281 -20.45 17.37 5.68
CA GLU A 281 -21.45 18.43 5.50
C GLU A 281 -21.72 18.71 4.02
N ALA A 282 -20.69 18.67 3.18
CA ALA A 282 -20.81 18.74 1.72
C ALA A 282 -21.58 17.54 1.15
N GLY A 283 -21.33 16.32 1.64
CA GLY A 283 -22.09 15.13 1.27
C GLY A 283 -23.56 15.18 1.72
N LYS A 284 -23.85 15.79 2.88
CA LYS A 284 -25.24 16.04 3.32
C LYS A 284 -25.92 17.15 2.50
N ALA A 285 -25.19 18.21 2.15
CA ALA A 285 -25.68 19.34 1.36
C ALA A 285 -25.99 18.98 -0.10
N GLN A 286 -25.44 17.87 -0.61
CA GLN A 286 -25.66 17.38 -1.98
C GLN A 286 -26.79 16.35 -2.11
N THR A 287 -27.53 16.04 -1.05
CA THR A 287 -28.83 15.38 -1.22
C THR A 287 -29.77 16.39 -1.87
N PRO A 288 -30.17 16.24 -3.16
CA PRO A 288 -31.11 17.17 -3.74
C PRO A 288 -32.38 17.04 -2.91
N ALA A 289 -32.89 18.17 -2.44
CA ALA A 289 -34.29 18.28 -2.07
C ALA A 289 -35.11 17.86 -3.30
N LEU A 290 -35.44 16.57 -3.38
CA LEU A 290 -36.47 16.08 -4.29
C LEU A 290 -37.72 16.81 -3.86
N LEU A 291 -38.07 17.79 -4.68
CA LEU A 291 -39.16 18.72 -4.49
C LEU A 291 -40.44 17.95 -4.18
N THR A 292 -40.80 17.95 -2.89
CA THR A 292 -42.17 17.73 -2.46
C THR A 292 -42.97 18.96 -2.82
N GLY A 293 -43.79 18.83 -3.87
CA GLY A 293 -45.05 19.54 -4.02
C GLY A 293 -45.02 20.85 -4.81
N GLN A 294 -45.79 20.89 -5.89
CA GLN A 294 -47.06 21.63 -6.00
C GLN A 294 -47.74 21.16 -7.31
N ARG A 295 -48.88 20.46 -7.18
CA ARG A 295 -50.23 20.90 -7.61
C ARG A 295 -50.43 20.95 -9.11
#